data_AF-A0A510XQ77-F1
#
_entry.id   AF-A0A510XQ77-F1
#
_cell.length_a   1.000
_cell.length_b   1.000
_cell.length_c   1.000
_cell.angle_alpha   90.00
_cell.angle_beta   90.00
_cell.angle_gamma   90.00
#
_symmetry.space_group_name_H-M   'P 1'
#
loop_
_entity.id
_entity.type
_entity.pdbx_description
1 polymer ?
#
loop_
_entity_poly.entity_id
_entity_poly.type
_entity_poly.pdbx_seq_one_letter_code
_entity_poly.pdbx_strand_id
1 'polypeptide(L)'
;MNSSSNQRLRGFTLVELIITLVILGILSVTAVPKFLGSSTEDAYAYRDRLLNALRTVQLRAMQNTATTSCHTLYISTTLVAGPEPGACTGGASTNNSEHLVVQINTQRSDVRFNALDSNANVFTQISFDPLGRVDQNCTVQCKIDIDLAAVCISGEGLIYACP
;
A
#
# COMPACT_ATOMS: atom_id res chain seq x y z
N MET A 1 47.90 -42.14 -19.16
CA MET A 1 46.57 -42.71 -18.84
C MET A 1 45.59 -41.54 -18.74
N ASN A 2 44.70 -41.37 -19.70
CA ASN A 2 43.61 -40.39 -19.59
C ASN A 2 42.33 -41.05 -20.10
N SER A 3 41.50 -41.53 -19.16
CA SER A 3 40.21 -42.13 -19.47
C SER A 3 39.19 -41.00 -19.60
N SER A 4 38.76 -40.72 -20.83
CA SER A 4 37.70 -39.74 -21.12
C SER A 4 36.35 -40.39 -20.88
N SER A 5 35.67 -40.02 -19.79
CA SER A 5 34.31 -40.47 -19.49
C SER A 5 33.30 -39.78 -20.40
N ASN A 6 32.81 -40.51 -21.41
CA ASN A 6 31.70 -40.08 -22.26
C ASN A 6 30.41 -40.01 -21.43
N GLN A 7 29.99 -38.80 -21.04
CA GLN A 7 28.67 -38.59 -20.45
C GLN A 7 27.62 -38.73 -21.55
N ARG A 8 26.80 -39.79 -21.49
CA ARG A 8 25.68 -40.00 -22.41
C ARG A 8 24.65 -38.89 -22.19
N LEU A 9 24.40 -38.05 -23.20
CA LEU A 9 23.23 -37.17 -23.20
C LEU A 9 21.97 -38.04 -23.13
N ARG A 10 21.26 -37.96 -22.00
CA ARG A 10 19.91 -38.50 -21.87
C ARG A 10 18.95 -37.53 -22.55
N GLY A 11 18.33 -37.97 -23.64
CA GLY A 11 17.25 -37.24 -24.31
C GLY A 11 15.92 -37.40 -23.57
N PHE A 12 15.06 -36.39 -23.69
CA PHE A 12 13.66 -36.44 -23.24
C PHE A 12 12.83 -37.39 -24.12
N THR A 13 11.85 -38.07 -23.53
CA THR A 13 10.88 -38.85 -24.33
C THR A 13 9.84 -37.93 -24.98
N LEU A 14 9.23 -38.35 -26.09
CA LEU A 14 8.15 -37.59 -26.74
C LEU A 14 6.99 -37.31 -25.78
N VAL A 15 6.64 -38.28 -24.94
CA VAL A 15 5.57 -38.15 -23.95
C VAL A 15 5.92 -37.12 -22.88
N GLU A 16 7.17 -37.09 -22.43
CA GLU A 16 7.65 -36.12 -21.44
C GLU A 16 7.62 -34.69 -21.99
N LEU A 17 7.95 -34.49 -23.27
CA LEU A 17 7.82 -33.19 -23.92
C LEU A 17 6.35 -32.73 -24.00
N ILE A 18 5.42 -33.63 -24.32
CA ILE A 18 4.00 -33.26 -24.39
C ILE A 18 3.46 -32.87 -23.02
N ILE A 19 3.75 -33.67 -21.98
CA ILE A 19 3.29 -33.39 -20.62
C ILE A 19 3.86 -32.06 -20.12
N THR A 20 5.14 -31.79 -20.38
CA THR A 20 5.75 -30.50 -19.99
C THR A 20 5.11 -29.31 -20.70
N LEU A 21 4.81 -29.40 -21.99
CA LEU A 21 4.09 -28.34 -22.72
C LEU A 21 2.67 -28.12 -22.18
N VAL A 22 1.96 -29.19 -21.82
CA VAL A 22 0.62 -29.09 -21.20
C VAL A 22 0.71 -28.39 -19.84
N ILE A 23 1.66 -28.78 -18.99
CA ILE A 23 1.87 -28.15 -17.68
C ILE A 23 2.23 -26.67 -17.83
N LEU A 24 3.16 -26.34 -18.74
CA LEU A 24 3.53 -24.94 -19.02
C LEU A 24 2.34 -24.13 -19.56
N GLY A 25 1.47 -24.73 -20.39
CA GLY A 25 0.25 -24.10 -20.88
C GLY A 25 -0.70 -23.72 -19.75
N ILE A 26 -0.96 -24.64 -18.82
CA ILE A 26 -1.85 -24.40 -17.67
C ILE A 26 -1.27 -23.31 -16.75
N LEU A 27 0.04 -23.36 -16.47
CA LEU A 27 0.70 -22.36 -15.63
C LEU A 27 0.70 -20.97 -16.30
N SER A 28 0.89 -20.90 -17.61
CA SER A 28 0.91 -19.63 -18.35
C SER A 28 -0.40 -18.86 -18.21
N VAL A 29 -1.55 -19.54 -18.34
CA VAL A 29 -2.88 -18.91 -18.24
C VAL A 29 -3.14 -18.28 -16.87
N THR A 30 -2.51 -18.79 -15.80
CA THR A 30 -2.68 -18.26 -14.44
C THR A 30 -1.58 -17.28 -14.03
N ALA A 31 -0.35 -17.49 -14.47
CA ALA A 31 0.79 -16.65 -14.10
C ALA A 31 0.83 -15.32 -14.88
N VAL A 32 0.54 -15.35 -16.19
CA VAL A 32 0.60 -14.17 -17.07
C VAL A 32 -0.33 -13.03 -16.61
N PRO A 33 -1.64 -13.25 -16.33
CA PRO A 33 -2.51 -12.15 -15.90
C PRO A 33 -2.07 -11.54 -14.56
N LYS A 34 -1.56 -12.36 -13.62
CA LYS A 34 -0.99 -11.87 -12.36
C LYS A 34 0.29 -11.05 -12.54
N PHE A 35 1.13 -11.41 -13.52
CA PHE A 35 2.38 -10.71 -13.78
C PHE A 35 2.18 -9.38 -14.52
N LEU A 36 1.16 -9.32 -15.38
CA LEU A 36 0.83 -8.12 -16.15
C LEU A 36 0.01 -7.10 -15.33
N GLY A 37 -0.61 -7.53 -14.22
CA GLY A 37 -1.17 -6.66 -13.20
C GLY A 37 -2.48 -5.99 -13.62
N SER A 38 -3.52 -6.18 -12.82
CA SER A 38 -4.78 -5.45 -12.92
C SER A 38 -4.78 -4.29 -11.92
N SER A 39 -4.99 -3.06 -12.41
CA SER A 39 -5.06 -1.84 -11.61
C SER A 39 -6.07 -1.89 -10.45
N THR A 40 -7.14 -2.68 -10.58
CA THR A 40 -8.17 -2.85 -9.54
C THR A 40 -7.66 -3.52 -8.27
N GLU A 41 -6.79 -4.54 -8.38
CA GLU A 41 -6.25 -5.27 -7.22
C GLU A 41 -5.30 -4.39 -6.40
N ASP A 42 -4.60 -3.47 -7.09
CA ASP A 42 -3.68 -2.53 -6.45
C ASP A 42 -4.43 -1.51 -5.59
N ALA A 43 -5.59 -1.00 -6.03
CA ALA A 43 -6.38 -0.02 -5.29
C ALA A 43 -6.83 -0.55 -3.91
N TYR A 44 -7.35 -1.77 -3.85
CA TYR A 44 -7.75 -2.40 -2.59
C TYR A 44 -6.55 -2.72 -1.69
N ALA A 45 -5.45 -3.20 -2.26
CA ALA A 45 -4.22 -3.45 -1.50
C ALA A 45 -3.66 -2.15 -0.89
N TYR A 46 -3.67 -1.04 -1.65
CA TYR A 46 -3.26 0.27 -1.14
C TYR A 46 -4.22 0.81 -0.08
N ARG A 47 -5.54 0.60 -0.24
CA ARG A 47 -6.54 0.93 0.79
C ARG A 47 -6.24 0.23 2.11
N ASP A 48 -5.97 -1.07 2.07
CA ASP A 48 -5.76 -1.86 3.29
C ASP A 48 -4.44 -1.47 3.99
N ARG A 49 -3.39 -1.15 3.21
CA ARG A 49 -2.15 -0.57 3.74
C ARG A 49 -2.39 0.80 4.38
N LEU A 50 -3.18 1.65 3.74
CA LEU A 50 -3.54 2.97 4.27
C LEU A 50 -4.36 2.86 5.56
N LEU A 51 -5.33 1.95 5.62
CA LEU A 51 -6.09 1.66 6.85
C LEU A 51 -5.17 1.27 8.00
N ASN A 52 -4.20 0.40 7.74
CA ASN A 52 -3.24 -0.02 8.74
C ASN A 52 -2.32 1.13 9.18
N ALA A 53 -1.83 1.94 8.24
CA ALA A 53 -0.99 3.10 8.53
C ALA A 53 -1.72 4.13 9.40
N LEU A 54 -2.95 4.51 9.03
CA LEU A 54 -3.77 5.46 9.78
C LEU A 54 -4.06 4.96 11.20
N ARG A 55 -4.49 3.70 11.36
CA ARG A 55 -4.74 3.09 12.67
C ARG A 55 -3.47 3.02 13.51
N THR A 56 -2.32 2.75 12.91
CA THR A 56 -1.04 2.71 13.63
C THR A 56 -0.68 4.10 14.17
N VAL A 57 -0.84 5.16 13.36
CA VAL A 57 -0.58 6.53 13.81
C VAL A 57 -1.59 6.96 14.89
N GLN A 58 -2.87 6.62 14.73
CA GLN A 58 -3.89 6.88 15.74
C GLN A 58 -3.56 6.21 17.07
N LEU A 59 -3.19 4.93 17.06
CA LEU A 59 -2.76 4.21 18.26
C LEU A 59 -1.52 4.86 18.87
N ARG A 60 -0.56 5.28 18.05
CA ARG A 60 0.64 5.98 18.51
C ARG A 60 0.30 7.31 19.20
N ALA A 61 -0.69 8.04 18.69
CA ALA A 61 -1.18 9.27 19.31
C ALA A 61 -1.80 9.02 20.69
N MET A 62 -2.59 7.95 20.82
CA MET A 62 -3.18 7.55 22.10
C MET A 62 -2.16 7.03 23.12
N GLN A 63 -1.06 6.41 22.65
CA GLN A 63 -0.01 5.89 23.54
C GLN A 63 1.02 6.94 23.95
N ASN A 64 1.30 7.93 23.10
CA ASN A 64 2.26 8.99 23.40
C ASN A 64 1.60 10.36 23.25
N THR A 65 1.16 10.92 24.38
CA THR A 65 0.41 12.18 24.42
C THR A 65 1.30 13.43 24.42
N ALA A 66 2.62 13.28 24.26
CA ALA A 66 3.53 14.41 24.22
C ALA A 66 3.27 15.27 22.98
N THR A 67 3.24 16.60 23.15
CA THR A 67 2.95 17.59 22.11
C THR A 67 4.03 17.66 21.02
N THR A 68 5.20 17.07 21.25
CA THR A 68 6.31 16.96 20.30
C THR A 68 6.28 15.68 19.47
N SER A 69 5.21 14.88 19.56
CA SER A 69 5.19 13.56 18.95
C SER A 69 4.78 13.56 17.48
N CYS A 70 5.46 12.74 16.67
CA CYS A 70 5.31 12.66 15.22
C CYS A 70 4.03 11.90 14.75
N HIS A 71 2.84 12.37 15.13
CA HIS A 71 1.57 11.66 14.85
C HIS A 71 0.83 12.16 13.62
N THR A 72 1.58 12.55 12.59
CA THR A 72 1.05 13.14 11.37
C THR A 72 1.43 12.27 10.18
N LEU A 73 0.47 11.99 9.32
CA LEU A 73 0.70 11.47 7.98
C LEU A 73 0.53 12.59 6.96
N TYR A 74 1.44 12.66 6.02
CA TYR A 74 1.38 13.54 4.87
C TYR A 74 0.88 12.74 3.68
N ILE A 75 -0.03 13.34 2.94
CA ILE A 75 -0.73 12.73 1.81
C ILE A 75 -0.37 13.51 0.56
N SER A 76 0.19 12.80 -0.41
CA SER A 76 0.44 13.25 -1.76
C SER A 76 -0.19 12.27 -2.74
N THR A 77 -0.25 12.62 -4.03
CA THR A 77 -0.92 11.81 -5.05
C THR A 77 -0.40 10.38 -5.17
N THR A 78 0.85 10.11 -4.79
CA THR A 78 1.50 8.79 -4.93
C THR A 78 2.14 8.27 -3.65
N LEU A 79 2.14 9.06 -2.57
CA LEU A 79 2.78 8.71 -1.31
C LEU A 79 1.96 9.21 -0.14
N VAL A 80 1.62 8.30 0.76
CA VAL A 80 1.18 8.61 2.13
C VAL A 80 2.24 8.13 3.09
N ALA A 81 2.85 9.04 3.84
CA ALA A 81 3.85 8.67 4.83
C ALA A 81 3.95 9.65 6.00
N GLY A 82 4.49 9.17 7.11
CA GLY A 82 4.90 10.03 8.22
C GLY A 82 6.18 10.83 7.92
N PRO A 83 6.55 11.78 8.80
CA PRO A 83 7.82 12.49 8.71
C PRO A 83 9.01 11.57 8.95
N GLU A 84 10.21 12.03 8.60
CA GLU A 84 11.46 11.35 8.94
C GLU A 84 11.51 11.02 10.44
N PRO A 85 11.89 9.79 10.84
CA PRO A 85 12.04 9.40 12.23
C PRO A 85 12.91 10.39 13.00
N GLY A 86 12.34 10.98 14.06
CA GLY A 86 13.02 11.95 14.92
C GLY A 86 12.96 13.41 14.48
N ALA A 87 12.53 13.71 13.24
CA ALA A 87 12.36 15.09 12.78
C ALA A 87 10.97 15.67 13.07
N CYS A 88 9.93 14.81 13.17
CA CYS A 88 8.50 15.14 13.36
C CYS A 88 7.90 16.21 12.43
N THR A 89 8.70 16.69 11.47
CA THR A 89 8.44 17.79 10.54
C THR A 89 9.13 17.44 9.22
N GLY A 90 8.84 18.17 8.14
CA GLY A 90 9.50 17.98 6.84
C GLY A 90 8.73 17.15 5.80
N GLY A 91 7.45 16.85 6.04
CA GLY A 91 6.58 16.20 5.05
C GLY A 91 6.67 14.67 5.04
N ALA A 92 6.18 14.04 3.98
CA ALA A 92 6.22 12.58 3.81
C ALA A 92 7.67 12.10 3.58
N SER A 93 8.14 11.12 4.37
CA SER A 93 9.42 10.44 4.14
C SER A 93 9.24 8.95 3.87
N THR A 94 9.94 8.43 2.87
CA THR A 94 10.05 6.99 2.59
C THR A 94 11.09 6.30 3.48
N ASN A 95 11.96 7.05 4.15
CA ASN A 95 12.83 6.52 5.19
C ASN A 95 12.07 6.48 6.51
N ASN A 96 11.07 5.60 6.57
CA ASN A 96 10.26 5.38 7.76
C ASN A 96 9.98 3.88 7.89
N SER A 97 9.34 3.47 8.99
CA SER A 97 8.86 2.11 9.16
C SER A 97 7.88 1.76 8.05
N GLU A 98 8.00 0.56 7.48
CA GLU A 98 7.21 0.09 6.33
C GLU A 98 5.69 0.27 6.53
N HIS A 99 5.19 0.00 7.74
CA HIS A 99 3.77 0.12 8.08
C HIS A 99 3.24 1.57 8.12
N LEU A 100 4.12 2.57 8.01
CA LEU A 100 3.79 3.99 7.91
C LEU A 100 4.04 4.56 6.51
N VAL A 101 4.51 3.75 5.56
CA VAL A 101 4.82 4.20 4.19
C VAL A 101 3.91 3.47 3.22
N VAL A 102 3.00 4.21 2.60
CA VAL A 102 2.14 3.72 1.53
C VAL A 102 2.52 4.44 0.24
N GLN A 103 3.36 3.80 -0.56
CA GLN A 103 3.84 4.34 -1.83
C GLN A 103 3.23 3.58 -3.00
N ILE A 104 2.68 4.33 -3.95
CA ILE A 104 2.16 3.81 -5.21
C ILE A 104 3.33 3.65 -6.19
N ASN A 105 3.42 2.46 -6.82
CA ASN A 105 4.36 2.24 -7.90
C ASN A 105 3.71 2.68 -9.23
N THR A 106 4.00 3.90 -9.66
CA THR A 106 3.43 4.49 -10.88
C THR A 106 3.86 3.80 -12.18
N GLN A 107 4.82 2.86 -12.14
CA GLN A 107 5.21 2.06 -13.30
C GLN A 107 4.29 0.84 -13.49
N ARG A 108 3.53 0.46 -12.46
CA ARG A 108 2.66 -0.71 -12.46
C ARG A 108 1.18 -0.38 -12.24
N SER A 109 0.91 0.77 -11.65
CA SER A 109 -0.44 1.20 -11.31
C SER A 109 -0.63 2.68 -11.63
N ASP A 110 -1.81 3.08 -12.08
CA ASP A 110 -2.17 4.49 -12.29
C ASP A 110 -3.00 5.08 -11.14
N VAL A 111 -3.26 4.28 -10.09
CA VAL A 111 -4.01 4.71 -8.90
C VAL A 111 -3.37 5.96 -8.28
N ARG A 112 -4.19 6.89 -7.80
CA ARG A 112 -3.74 8.10 -7.10
C ARG A 112 -4.51 8.30 -5.81
N PHE A 113 -3.85 8.90 -4.83
CA PHE A 113 -4.51 9.39 -3.62
C PHE A 113 -5.14 10.76 -3.85
N ASN A 114 -6.37 10.93 -3.38
CA ASN A 114 -6.99 12.24 -3.24
C ASN A 114 -7.74 12.32 -1.91
N ALA A 115 -7.34 13.24 -1.04
CA ALA A 115 -7.87 13.36 0.31
C ALA A 115 -8.77 14.60 0.42
N LEU A 116 -10.04 14.38 0.77
CA LEU A 116 -11.09 15.39 0.80
C LEU A 116 -11.73 15.47 2.19
N ASP A 117 -11.88 16.68 2.71
CA ASP A 117 -12.59 16.97 3.96
C ASP A 117 -14.12 16.92 3.79
N SER A 118 -14.87 17.22 4.85
CA SER A 118 -16.35 17.22 4.79
C SER A 118 -16.96 18.28 3.87
N ASN A 119 -16.18 19.25 3.39
CA ASN A 119 -16.60 20.28 2.45
C ASN A 119 -16.02 20.06 1.04
N ALA A 120 -15.44 18.87 0.78
CA ALA A 120 -14.73 18.53 -0.45
C ALA A 120 -13.49 19.41 -0.74
N ASN A 121 -12.88 20.00 0.30
CA ASN A 121 -11.58 20.64 0.15
C ASN A 121 -10.46 19.60 0.24
N VAL A 122 -9.43 19.77 -0.57
CA VAL A 122 -8.25 18.90 -0.54
C VAL A 122 -7.42 19.19 0.71
N PHE A 123 -7.04 18.14 1.43
CA PHE A 123 -6.05 18.23 2.51
C PHE A 123 -4.84 17.34 2.22
N THR A 124 -3.66 17.77 2.65
CA THR A 124 -2.39 17.07 2.39
C THR A 124 -1.72 16.52 3.65
N GLN A 125 -2.38 16.65 4.80
CA GLN A 125 -1.89 16.11 6.06
C GLN A 125 -3.05 15.71 6.95
N ILE A 126 -2.83 14.68 7.76
CA ILE A 126 -3.78 14.21 8.76
C ILE A 126 -3.02 13.86 10.03
N SER A 127 -3.49 14.39 11.15
CA SER A 127 -2.94 14.14 12.49
C SER A 127 -4.05 13.68 13.43
N PHE A 128 -3.64 12.94 14.45
CA PHE A 128 -4.53 12.46 15.50
C PHE A 128 -4.15 13.07 16.85
N ASP A 129 -5.15 13.47 17.61
CA ASP A 129 -4.97 13.95 18.97
C ASP A 129 -4.75 12.77 19.95
N PRO A 130 -4.39 13.04 21.22
CA PRO A 130 -4.25 12.01 22.25
C PRO A 130 -5.48 11.16 22.54
N LEU A 131 -6.68 11.58 22.09
CA LEU A 131 -7.93 10.84 22.22
C LEU A 131 -8.25 10.02 20.96
N GLY A 132 -7.37 10.05 19.95
CA GLY A 132 -7.52 9.37 18.68
C GLY A 132 -8.47 10.07 17.70
N ARG A 133 -8.86 11.33 17.97
CA ARG A 133 -9.68 12.14 17.06
C ARG A 133 -8.82 12.83 16.02
N VAL A 134 -9.42 13.16 14.89
CA VAL A 134 -8.72 13.74 13.75
C VAL A 134 -8.72 15.28 13.82
N ASP A 135 -7.60 15.91 13.49
CA ASP A 135 -7.43 17.38 13.48
C ASP A 135 -7.95 18.06 12.19
N GLN A 136 -8.39 17.26 11.21
CA GLN A 136 -8.96 17.75 9.96
C GLN A 136 -10.47 18.01 10.10
N ASN A 137 -11.04 18.82 9.19
CA ASN A 137 -12.49 19.11 9.18
C ASN A 137 -13.31 17.91 8.69
N CYS A 138 -13.34 16.84 9.48
CA CYS A 138 -14.06 15.60 9.22
C CYS A 138 -15.41 15.57 9.97
N THR A 139 -16.10 16.70 10.07
CA THR A 139 -17.35 16.86 10.83
C THR A 139 -18.43 15.85 10.44
N VAL A 140 -18.56 15.54 9.16
CA VAL A 140 -19.38 14.43 8.66
C VAL A 140 -18.48 13.22 8.38
N GLN A 141 -17.50 13.42 7.50
CA GLN A 141 -16.56 12.41 7.05
C GLN A 141 -15.40 13.08 6.31
N CYS A 142 -14.18 12.58 6.48
CA CYS A 142 -13.09 12.77 5.53
C CYS A 142 -12.93 11.51 4.70
N LYS A 143 -12.63 11.67 3.42
CA LYS A 143 -12.46 10.57 2.46
C LYS A 143 -11.08 10.67 1.81
N ILE A 144 -10.30 9.59 1.86
CA ILE A 144 -9.08 9.42 1.07
C ILE A 144 -9.40 8.43 -0.04
N ASP A 145 -9.57 8.97 -1.24
CA ASP A 145 -9.90 8.26 -2.47
C ASP A 145 -8.64 7.63 -3.08
N ILE A 146 -8.80 6.41 -3.59
CA ILE A 146 -7.77 5.52 -4.13
C ILE A 146 -8.38 4.85 -5.38
N ASP A 147 -8.93 5.68 -6.29
CA ASP A 147 -9.60 5.25 -7.51
C ASP A 147 -10.83 4.36 -7.22
N LEU A 148 -10.75 3.04 -7.40
CA LEU A 148 -11.85 2.10 -7.15
C LEU A 148 -12.09 1.78 -5.66
N ALA A 149 -11.27 2.33 -4.76
CA ALA A 149 -11.35 2.10 -3.33
C ALA A 149 -11.19 3.42 -2.56
N ALA A 150 -11.67 3.48 -1.32
CA ALA A 150 -11.44 4.65 -0.47
C ALA A 150 -11.40 4.29 1.02
N VAL A 151 -10.73 5.14 1.79
CA VAL A 151 -10.71 5.11 3.26
C VAL A 151 -11.47 6.30 3.80
N CYS A 152 -12.37 6.03 4.74
CA CYS A 152 -13.24 7.01 5.35
C CYS A 152 -12.91 7.16 6.84
N ILE A 153 -12.94 8.41 7.30
CA ILE A 153 -12.57 8.81 8.66
C ILE A 153 -13.66 9.72 9.20
N SER A 154 -14.24 9.38 10.35
CA SER A 154 -15.18 10.27 11.06
C SER A 154 -14.43 11.31 11.89
N GLY A 155 -15.08 12.43 12.22
CA GLY A 155 -14.56 13.41 13.18
C GLY A 155 -14.18 12.82 14.55
N GLU A 156 -14.89 11.78 14.99
CA GLU A 156 -14.62 11.06 16.24
C GLU A 156 -13.43 10.08 16.15
N GLY A 157 -12.74 10.01 15.01
CA GLY A 157 -11.56 9.16 14.83
C GLY A 157 -11.82 7.72 14.37
N LEU A 158 -13.06 7.33 14.04
CA LEU A 158 -13.34 6.01 13.45
C LEU A 158 -12.76 5.93 12.03
N ILE A 159 -11.89 4.94 11.78
CA ILE A 159 -11.23 4.68 10.50
C ILE A 159 -11.75 3.37 9.88
N TYR A 160 -12.33 3.44 8.69
CA TYR A 160 -12.98 2.31 8.01
C TYR A 160 -12.87 2.41 6.47
N ALA A 161 -13.09 1.29 5.79
CA ALA A 161 -13.22 1.30 4.33
C ALA A 161 -14.54 1.98 3.95
N CYS A 162 -14.50 2.90 2.98
CA CYS A 162 -15.73 3.51 2.48
C CYS A 162 -16.63 2.45 1.80
N PRO A 163 -17.96 2.57 1.92
CA PRO A 163 -18.90 1.72 1.21
C PRO A 163 -18.90 1.97 -0.31
#